data_AF-A0A938WFR7-F1
#
_entry.id   AF-A0A938WFR7-F1
#
_cell.length_a   1.000
_cell.length_b   1.000
_cell.length_c   1.000
_cell.angle_alpha   90.00
_cell.angle_beta   90.00
_cell.angle_gamma   90.00
#
_symmetry.space_group_name_H-M   'P 1'
#
loop_
_entity.id
_entity.type
_entity.pdbx_description
1 polymer ?
#
loop_
_entity_poly.entity_id
_entity_poly.type
_entity_poly.pdbx_seq_one_letter_code
_entity_poly.pdbx_strand_id
1 'polypeptide(L)'
;MRNKCVHELSASFSYSYGNSYKAMLKPVPSNALACVAATKRMSPSLNTMAPVVIYWGNNDTVVPPVMHQAYFEAACKQGAVMSRHELPGNNTHFTTPAASEPYYVAWVADRFAGKPVENGCPR
;
A
#
# COMPACT_ATOMS: atom_id res chain seq x y z
N MET A 1 1.68 -7.23 -16.57
CA MET A 1 1.03 -5.93 -16.30
C MET A 1 -0.51 -6.02 -16.39
N ARG A 2 -1.18 -6.97 -15.72
CA ARG A 2 -2.61 -7.24 -15.99
C ARG A 2 -3.59 -6.64 -14.96
N ASN A 3 -3.10 -6.16 -13.81
CA ASN A 3 -3.92 -5.72 -12.68
C ASN A 3 -3.61 -4.30 -12.16
N LYS A 4 -2.84 -3.49 -12.89
CA LYS A 4 -2.47 -2.12 -12.46
C LYS A 4 -3.49 -1.03 -12.83
N CYS A 5 -4.63 -1.39 -13.43
CA CYS A 5 -5.50 -0.45 -14.12
C CYS A 5 -6.00 0.69 -13.21
N VAL A 6 -6.42 0.41 -11.98
CA VAL A 6 -7.09 1.41 -11.15
C VAL A 6 -6.12 2.48 -10.61
N HIS A 7 -4.92 2.08 -10.21
CA HIS A 7 -3.91 3.01 -9.68
C HIS A 7 -3.42 3.97 -10.76
N GLU A 8 -2.99 3.45 -11.91
CA GLU A 8 -2.50 4.27 -13.04
C GLU A 8 -3.60 5.17 -13.62
N LEU A 9 -4.84 4.65 -13.73
CA LEU A 9 -5.98 5.48 -14.14
C LEU A 9 -6.22 6.60 -13.13
N SER A 10 -6.22 6.32 -11.83
CA SER A 10 -6.45 7.36 -10.82
C SER A 10 -5.37 8.45 -10.83
N ALA A 11 -4.11 8.07 -11.01
CA ALA A 11 -2.99 8.99 -11.10
C ALA A 11 -3.08 9.85 -12.37
N SER A 12 -3.32 9.21 -13.52
CA SER A 12 -3.46 9.89 -14.81
C SER A 12 -4.63 10.88 -14.82
N PHE A 13 -5.80 10.48 -14.29
CA PHE A 13 -6.97 11.35 -14.23
C PHE A 13 -6.77 12.52 -13.27
N SER A 14 -6.16 12.28 -12.11
CA SER A 14 -5.87 13.34 -11.14
C SER A 14 -4.86 14.34 -11.70
N TYR A 15 -3.84 13.86 -12.40
CA TYR A 15 -2.82 14.69 -13.05
C TYR A 15 -3.39 15.51 -14.21
N SER A 16 -4.12 14.87 -15.13
CA SER A 16 -4.63 15.52 -16.35
C SER A 16 -5.86 16.39 -16.12
N TYR A 17 -6.70 16.06 -15.13
CA TYR A 17 -8.02 16.69 -14.96
C TYR A 17 -8.26 17.29 -13.57
N GLY A 18 -7.36 17.10 -12.59
CA GLY A 18 -7.53 17.64 -11.23
C GLY A 18 -8.89 17.27 -10.65
N ASN A 19 -9.62 18.22 -10.06
CA ASN A 19 -10.96 17.96 -9.52
C ASN A 19 -12.08 17.81 -10.58
N SER A 20 -11.80 18.11 -11.86
CA SER A 20 -12.81 18.09 -12.92
C SER A 20 -13.16 16.68 -13.41
N TYR A 21 -12.35 15.65 -13.09
CA TYR A 21 -12.66 14.27 -13.50
C TYR A 21 -14.03 13.80 -13.00
N LYS A 22 -14.53 14.38 -11.90
CA LYS A 22 -15.84 14.02 -11.33
C LYS A 22 -16.98 14.22 -12.31
N ALA A 23 -16.86 15.19 -13.23
CA ALA A 23 -17.84 15.41 -14.31
C ALA A 23 -17.85 14.27 -15.34
N MET A 24 -16.80 13.45 -15.41
CA MET A 24 -16.69 12.29 -16.29
C MET A 24 -17.26 11.01 -15.66
N LEU A 25 -17.62 11.04 -14.37
CA LEU A 25 -18.18 9.90 -13.66
C LEU A 25 -19.70 9.86 -13.79
N LYS A 26 -20.27 8.66 -13.86
CA LYS A 26 -21.73 8.50 -13.74
C LYS A 26 -22.16 8.92 -12.33
N PRO A 27 -23.26 9.69 -12.19
CA PRO A 27 -23.76 10.12 -10.87
C PRO A 27 -24.21 8.94 -10.01
N VAL A 28 -24.70 7.86 -10.63
CA VAL A 28 -25.03 6.61 -9.96
C VAL A 28 -24.20 5.48 -10.58
N PRO A 29 -23.36 4.78 -9.78
CA PRO A 29 -22.60 3.64 -10.29
C PRO A 29 -23.54 2.49 -10.65
N SER A 30 -23.51 2.03 -11.90
CA SER A 30 -24.43 1.00 -12.40
C SER A 30 -24.08 -0.44 -11.99
N ASN A 31 -22.91 -0.66 -11.37
CA ASN A 31 -22.43 -2.00 -11.01
C ASN A 31 -21.56 -2.02 -9.73
N ALA A 32 -21.93 -1.19 -8.74
CA ALA A 32 -21.14 -1.00 -7.53
C ALA A 32 -20.85 -2.31 -6.78
N LEU A 33 -21.86 -3.16 -6.59
CA LEU A 33 -21.72 -4.43 -5.86
C LEU A 33 -20.76 -5.40 -6.55
N ALA A 34 -20.83 -5.54 -7.88
CA ALA A 34 -19.89 -6.39 -8.59
C ALA A 34 -18.46 -5.83 -8.52
N CYS A 35 -18.29 -4.51 -8.52
CA CYS A 35 -16.98 -3.87 -8.34
C CYS A 35 -16.39 -4.16 -6.95
N VAL A 36 -17.21 -4.06 -5.89
CA VAL A 36 -16.80 -4.40 -4.51
C VAL A 36 -16.45 -5.88 -4.42
N ALA A 37 -17.28 -6.77 -4.96
CA ALA A 37 -17.04 -8.21 -4.95
C ALA A 37 -15.76 -8.57 -5.72
N ALA A 38 -15.53 -7.95 -6.89
CA ALA A 38 -14.32 -8.13 -7.68
C ALA A 38 -13.09 -7.66 -6.91
N THR A 39 -13.15 -6.47 -6.29
CA THR A 39 -12.07 -5.93 -5.45
C THR A 39 -11.74 -6.91 -4.32
N LYS A 40 -12.74 -7.38 -3.57
CA LYS A 40 -12.55 -8.34 -2.48
C LYS A 40 -11.93 -9.65 -2.95
N ARG A 41 -12.32 -10.15 -4.13
CA ARG A 41 -11.75 -11.36 -4.73
C ARG A 41 -10.29 -11.19 -5.18
N MET A 42 -9.93 -9.98 -5.59
CA MET A 42 -8.56 -9.65 -6.01
C MET A 42 -7.64 -9.31 -4.83
N SER A 43 -8.20 -8.98 -3.67
CA SER A 43 -7.42 -8.66 -2.48
C SER A 43 -6.55 -9.85 -2.06
N PRO A 44 -5.25 -9.64 -1.77
CA PRO A 44 -4.40 -10.70 -1.26
C PRO A 44 -4.86 -11.16 0.13
N SER A 45 -4.47 -12.38 0.50
CA SER A 45 -4.61 -12.89 1.86
C SER A 45 -3.87 -11.98 2.85
N LEU A 46 -4.46 -11.75 4.01
CA LEU A 46 -3.83 -11.04 5.13
C LEU A 46 -2.86 -11.93 5.91
N ASN A 47 -2.98 -13.26 5.76
CA ASN A 47 -1.95 -14.20 6.21
C ASN A 47 -0.84 -14.24 5.15
N THR A 48 0.26 -13.54 5.42
CA THR A 48 1.39 -13.39 4.50
C THR A 48 2.30 -14.61 4.58
N MET A 49 2.62 -15.22 3.43
CA MET A 49 3.51 -16.40 3.37
C MET A 49 4.98 -16.10 3.70
N ALA A 50 5.37 -14.83 3.67
CA ALA A 50 6.71 -14.36 3.97
C ALA A 50 6.63 -13.13 4.89
N PRO A 51 7.72 -12.77 5.59
CA PRO A 51 7.77 -11.53 6.35
C PRO A 51 7.55 -10.31 5.45
N VAL A 52 6.93 -9.26 5.98
CA VAL A 52 6.67 -8.00 5.26
C VAL A 52 7.19 -6.80 6.03
N VAL A 53 7.81 -5.85 5.32
CA VAL A 53 8.17 -4.54 5.86
C VAL A 53 7.43 -3.44 5.11
N ILE A 54 6.92 -2.45 5.84
CA ILE A 54 6.25 -1.27 5.28
C ILE A 54 7.06 -0.03 5.66
N TYR A 55 7.61 0.65 4.66
CA TYR A 55 8.17 1.99 4.80
C TYR A 55 7.16 3.02 4.31
N TRP A 56 6.96 4.10 5.06
CA TRP A 56 5.93 5.09 4.73
C TRP A 56 6.37 6.52 5.04
N GLY A 57 5.81 7.48 4.31
CA GLY A 57 5.99 8.91 4.53
C GLY A 57 4.80 9.53 5.25
N ASN A 58 5.07 10.45 6.17
CA ASN A 58 4.06 11.16 6.96
C ASN A 58 3.18 12.13 6.17
N ASN A 59 3.62 12.57 5.00
CA ASN A 59 2.91 13.51 4.14
C ASN A 59 2.42 12.88 2.83
N ASP A 60 2.23 11.56 2.80
CA ASP A 60 1.57 10.88 1.69
C ASP A 60 0.06 11.22 1.68
N THR A 61 -0.39 11.91 0.63
CA THR A 61 -1.80 12.26 0.41
C THR A 61 -2.46 11.43 -0.69
N VAL A 62 -1.70 10.58 -1.39
CA VAL A 62 -2.20 9.68 -2.45
C VAL A 62 -2.59 8.33 -1.85
N VAL A 63 -1.75 7.79 -0.96
CA VAL A 63 -2.00 6.62 -0.14
C VAL A 63 -1.76 7.00 1.33
N PRO A 64 -2.76 7.60 2.00
CA PRO A 64 -2.57 8.15 3.34
C PRO A 64 -2.09 7.10 4.36
N PRO A 65 -1.32 7.52 5.40
CA PRO A 65 -0.72 6.60 6.36
C PRO A 65 -1.65 5.56 7.02
N VAL A 66 -2.93 5.92 7.16
CA VAL A 66 -3.98 5.07 7.72
C VAL A 66 -4.25 3.83 6.88
N MET A 67 -4.07 3.89 5.55
CA MET A 67 -4.40 2.79 4.64
C MET A 67 -3.54 1.56 4.91
N HIS A 68 -2.23 1.75 5.02
CA HIS A 68 -1.30 0.65 5.27
C HIS A 68 -1.18 0.33 6.77
N GLN A 69 -1.55 1.25 7.67
CA GLN A 69 -1.75 0.94 9.09
C GLN A 69 -2.88 -0.07 9.28
N ALA A 70 -4.04 0.14 8.64
CA ALA A 70 -5.16 -0.78 8.71
C ALA A 70 -4.79 -2.17 8.16
N TYR A 71 -4.04 -2.23 7.06
CA TYR A 71 -3.50 -3.48 6.53
C TYR A 71 -2.55 -4.18 7.53
N PHE A 72 -1.58 -3.46 8.07
CA PHE A 72 -0.64 -3.97 9.07
C PHE A 72 -1.36 -4.57 10.28
N GLU A 73 -2.28 -3.83 10.89
CA GLU A 73 -3.04 -4.29 12.06
C GLU A 73 -3.91 -5.51 11.73
N ALA A 74 -4.58 -5.51 10.57
CA ALA A 74 -5.43 -6.63 10.16
C ALA A 74 -4.64 -7.90 9.86
N ALA A 75 -3.47 -7.77 9.22
CA ALA A 75 -2.57 -8.89 8.93
C ALA A 75 -1.90 -9.43 10.19
N CYS A 76 -1.47 -8.57 11.11
CA CYS A 76 -0.92 -8.98 12.41
C CYS A 76 -1.91 -9.83 13.21
N LYS A 77 -3.20 -9.46 13.22
CA LYS A 77 -4.27 -10.26 13.87
C LYS A 77 -4.46 -11.65 13.25
N GLN A 78 -3.92 -11.89 12.05
CA GLN A 78 -3.98 -13.18 11.36
C GLN A 78 -2.65 -13.96 11.43
N GLY A 79 -1.71 -13.52 12.28
CA GLY A 79 -0.44 -14.21 12.50
C GLY A 79 0.64 -13.87 11.48
N ALA A 80 0.48 -12.80 10.70
CA ALA A 80 1.55 -12.32 9.83
C ALA A 80 2.79 -11.88 10.64
N VAL A 81 3.96 -11.95 9.99
CA VAL A 81 5.22 -11.40 10.54
C VAL A 81 5.51 -10.11 9.81
N MET A 82 5.34 -8.98 10.49
CA MET A 82 5.37 -7.67 9.84
C MET A 82 6.10 -6.61 10.65
N SER A 83 6.58 -5.57 9.98
CA SER A 83 7.05 -4.33 10.61
C SER A 83 6.63 -3.11 9.79
N ARG A 84 6.47 -1.96 10.46
CA ARG A 84 6.04 -0.69 9.86
C ARG A 84 6.95 0.43 10.38
N HIS A 85 7.63 1.12 9.47
CA HIS A 85 8.65 2.13 9.79
C HIS A 85 8.31 3.45 9.09
N GLU A 86 8.16 4.51 9.86
CA GLU A 86 8.07 5.87 9.31
C GLU A 86 9.45 6.29 8.82
N LEU A 87 9.51 6.86 7.61
CA LEU A 87 10.75 7.40 7.07
C LEU A 87 11.04 8.77 7.69
N PRO A 88 12.32 9.07 8.01
CA PRO A 88 12.70 10.38 8.52
C PRO A 88 12.39 11.50 7.52
N GLY A 89 12.06 12.68 8.03
CA GLY A 89 11.76 13.87 7.21
C GLY A 89 10.28 13.99 6.83
N ASN A 90 10.01 14.69 5.73
CA ASN A 90 8.66 15.06 5.30
C ASN A 90 8.32 14.41 3.95
N ASN A 91 8.10 13.09 3.96
CA ASN A 91 8.01 12.30 2.73
C ASN A 91 6.57 12.26 2.20
N THR A 92 6.43 12.51 0.90
CA THR A 92 5.16 12.40 0.14
C THR A 92 5.13 11.09 -0.64
N HIS A 93 4.00 10.76 -1.26
CA HIS A 93 3.87 9.60 -2.14
C HIS A 93 5.01 9.46 -3.17
N PHE A 94 5.47 10.58 -3.71
CA PHE A 94 6.44 10.61 -4.79
C PHE A 94 7.89 10.60 -4.31
N THR A 95 8.14 10.96 -3.05
CA THR A 95 9.49 10.94 -2.46
C THR A 95 9.75 9.67 -1.65
N THR A 96 8.70 9.06 -1.09
CA THR A 96 8.78 7.82 -0.30
C THR A 96 9.55 6.70 -1.00
N PRO A 97 9.34 6.40 -2.31
CA PRO A 97 10.09 5.34 -2.98
C PRO A 97 11.60 5.53 -2.91
N ALA A 98 12.11 6.69 -3.32
CA ALA A 98 13.55 6.99 -3.32
C ALA A 98 14.10 7.09 -1.88
N ALA A 99 13.36 7.69 -0.95
CA ALA A 99 13.76 7.79 0.45
C ALA A 99 13.83 6.42 1.15
N SER A 100 13.00 5.46 0.72
CA SER A 100 12.93 4.13 1.31
C SER A 100 13.98 3.14 0.78
N GLU A 101 14.55 3.40 -0.39
CA GLU A 101 15.51 2.51 -1.08
C GLU A 101 16.67 2.01 -0.22
N PRO A 102 17.43 2.85 0.49
CA PRO A 102 18.54 2.38 1.31
C PRO A 102 18.10 1.41 2.43
N TYR A 103 16.84 1.47 2.85
CA TYR A 103 16.31 0.63 3.91
C TYR A 103 15.78 -0.70 3.37
N TYR A 104 14.92 -0.68 2.34
CA TYR A 104 14.29 -1.92 1.87
C TYR A 104 15.26 -2.82 1.11
N VAL A 105 16.26 -2.27 0.40
CA VAL A 105 17.26 -3.09 -0.31
C VAL A 105 18.07 -3.93 0.68
N ALA A 106 18.56 -3.31 1.75
CA ALA A 106 19.27 -3.99 2.82
C ALA A 106 18.37 -5.02 3.54
N TRP A 107 17.13 -4.64 3.85
CA TRP A 107 16.18 -5.54 4.51
C TRP A 107 15.85 -6.78 3.65
N VAL A 108 15.70 -6.62 2.34
CA VAL A 108 15.45 -7.74 1.41
C VAL A 108 16.69 -8.65 1.33
N ALA A 109 17.89 -8.08 1.23
CA ALA A 109 19.14 -8.86 1.23
C ALA A 109 19.27 -9.73 2.48
N ASP A 110 18.88 -9.20 3.65
CA ASP A 110 18.87 -9.94 4.92
C ASP A 110 17.92 -11.15 4.90
N ARG A 111 16.81 -11.10 4.15
CA ARG A 111 15.90 -12.25 3.98
C ARG A 111 16.55 -13.36 3.15
N PHE A 112 17.23 -12.99 2.06
CA PHE A 112 17.97 -13.97 1.26
C PHE A 112 19.19 -14.54 2.00
N ALA A 113 19.80 -13.77 2.91
CA ALA A 113 20.88 -14.23 3.78
C ALA A 113 20.40 -15.07 4.98
N GLY A 114 19.10 -15.32 5.13
CA GLY A 114 18.54 -16.12 6.22
C GLY A 114 18.63 -15.46 7.61
N LYS A 115 18.84 -14.14 7.67
CA LYS A 115 18.89 -13.45 8.96
C LYS A 115 17.51 -13.45 9.63
N PRO A 116 17.43 -13.62 10.96
CA PRO A 116 16.18 -13.52 11.70
C PRO A 116 15.43 -12.22 11.40
N VAL A 117 14.11 -12.30 11.36
CA VAL A 117 13.23 -11.13 11.23
C VAL A 117 12.62 -10.80 12.57
N GLU A 118 12.68 -9.54 12.96
CA GLU A 118 11.93 -9.04 14.10
C GLU A 118 10.44 -8.92 13.72
N ASN A 119 9.56 -9.48 14.56
CA ASN A 119 8.13 -9.31 14.40
C ASN A 119 7.68 -8.04 15.13
N GLY A 120 7.36 -6.99 14.37
CA GLY A 120 6.86 -5.72 14.88
C GLY A 120 5.35 -5.69 15.11
N CYS A 121 4.63 -6.79 14.87
CA CYS A 121 3.21 -6.87 15.19
C CYS A 121 2.95 -6.61 16.69
N PRO A 122 1.92 -5.82 17.06
CA PRO A 122 1.53 -5.64 18.45
C PRO A 122 1.19 -6.99 19.10
N ARG A 123 1.65 -7.19 20.35
CA ARG A 123 1.29 -8.36 21.16
C ARG A 123 -0.11 -8.21 21.76
#